data_AF-A0A503HHM4-F1
#
_entry.id   AF-A0A503HHM4-F1
#
_cell.length_a   1.000
_cell.length_b   1.000
_cell.length_c   1.000
_cell.angle_alpha   90.00
_cell.angle_beta   90.00
_cell.angle_gamma   90.00
#
_symmetry.space_group_name_H-M   'P 1'
#
loop_
_entity.id
_entity.type
_entity.pdbx_description
1 polymer ?
#
loop_
_entity_poly.entity_id
_entity_poly.type
_entity_poly.pdbx_seq_one_letter_code
_entity_poly.pdbx_strand_id
1 'polypeptide(L)'
;MKQLAIWFIVAISLLSGNSSPSPRENSRLLGVTSIRGSSFSRIAQSWSCDRRLTCWQISSCDEARWYLDNCSWGGKLDRDSDGIPCESLC
;
A
#
# COMPACT_ATOMS: atom_id res chain seq x y z
N MET A 1 -28.16 11.60 38.71
CA MET A 1 -28.63 11.52 37.30
C MET A 1 -27.52 11.79 36.27
N LYS A 2 -26.23 11.57 36.58
CA LYS A 2 -25.09 11.94 35.69
C LYS A 2 -24.33 10.74 35.09
N GLN A 3 -24.67 9.51 35.50
CA GLN A 3 -23.91 8.31 35.12
C GLN A 3 -24.38 7.65 33.81
N LEU A 4 -25.57 7.99 33.30
CA LEU A 4 -26.13 7.39 32.07
C LEU A 4 -25.55 7.96 30.76
N ALA A 5 -24.87 9.11 30.80
CA ALA A 5 -24.32 9.73 29.58
C ALA A 5 -22.97 9.15 29.14
N ILE A 6 -22.26 8.45 30.03
CA ILE A 6 -20.89 7.96 29.76
C ILE A 6 -20.91 6.78 28.78
N TRP A 7 -21.96 5.95 28.81
CA TRP A 7 -22.12 4.79 27.93
C TRP A 7 -22.41 5.16 26.47
N PHE A 8 -22.97 6.34 26.20
CA PHE A 8 -23.22 6.80 24.82
C PHE A 8 -21.92 7.21 24.08
N ILE A 9 -20.91 7.69 24.81
CA ILE A 9 -19.65 8.14 24.20
C ILE A 9 -18.80 6.96 23.74
N VAL A 10 -18.79 5.85 24.50
CA VAL A 10 -17.99 4.65 24.16
C VAL A 10 -18.51 3.94 22.91
N ALA A 11 -19.81 4.03 22.60
CA ALA A 11 -20.40 3.42 21.41
C ALA A 11 -20.05 4.15 20.10
N ILE A 12 -19.81 5.47 20.14
CA ILE A 12 -19.54 6.28 18.93
C ILE A 12 -18.10 6.06 18.42
N SER A 13 -17.17 5.66 19.28
CA SER A 13 -15.75 5.46 18.90
C SER A 13 -15.47 4.17 18.12
N LEU A 14 -16.47 3.29 17.91
CA LEU A 14 -16.29 2.06 17.13
C LEU A 14 -16.44 2.24 15.61
N LEU A 15 -16.73 3.44 15.10
CA LEU A 15 -16.52 3.76 13.67
C LEU A 15 -15.05 4.15 13.41
N SER A 16 -14.12 3.29 13.81
CA SER A 16 -12.73 3.39 13.37
C SER A 16 -12.64 2.90 11.92
N GLY A 17 -12.00 3.71 11.09
CA GLY A 17 -12.01 3.64 9.64
C GLY A 17 -11.63 2.31 9.03
N ASN A 18 -12.34 1.96 7.96
CA ASN A 18 -11.89 0.99 6.98
C ASN A 18 -11.60 1.72 5.67
N SER A 19 -10.49 2.46 5.62
CA SER A 19 -9.85 2.85 4.37
C SER A 19 -8.93 1.71 3.94
N SER A 20 -9.50 0.70 3.30
CA SER A 20 -8.72 -0.30 2.57
C SER A 20 -8.04 0.38 1.38
N PRO A 21 -6.71 0.29 1.20
CA PRO A 21 -6.12 0.61 -0.10
C PRO A 21 -6.57 -0.46 -1.09
N SER A 22 -7.34 -0.04 -2.09
CA SER A 22 -7.71 -0.89 -3.23
C SER A 22 -6.45 -1.26 -4.02
N PRO A 23 -6.17 -2.54 -4.27
CA PRO A 23 -5.28 -2.92 -5.36
C PRO A 23 -5.90 -2.41 -6.66
N ARG A 24 -5.16 -1.61 -7.43
CA ARG A 24 -5.58 -1.26 -8.80
C ARG A 24 -5.64 -2.55 -9.61
N GLU A 25 -6.85 -3.06 -9.80
CA GLU A 25 -7.17 -4.17 -10.68
C GLU A 25 -7.08 -3.68 -12.13
N ASN A 26 -5.97 -3.94 -12.81
CA ASN A 26 -5.81 -3.74 -14.25
C ASN A 26 -6.38 -4.94 -15.03
N SER A 27 -7.67 -5.20 -14.87
CA SER A 27 -8.43 -6.14 -15.69
C SER A 27 -8.96 -5.44 -16.94
N ARG A 28 -8.14 -5.31 -17.98
CA ARG A 28 -8.64 -5.26 -19.36
C ARG A 28 -8.13 -6.47 -20.13
N LEU A 29 -9.00 -7.48 -20.11
CA LEU A 29 -8.94 -8.72 -20.88
C LEU A 29 -8.82 -8.46 -22.39
N LEU A 30 -7.73 -8.96 -22.97
CA LEU A 30 -7.64 -9.59 -24.30
C LEU A 30 -6.52 -10.63 -24.13
N GLY A 31 -6.81 -11.90 -23.85
CA GLY A 31 -7.24 -12.83 -24.88
C GLY A 31 -6.06 -13.67 -25.38
N VAL A 32 -5.74 -14.74 -24.62
CA VAL A 32 -5.21 -16.04 -25.08
C VAL A 32 -3.89 -16.07 -25.90
N THR A 33 -2.83 -16.61 -25.30
CA THR A 33 -2.30 -17.94 -25.66
C THR A 33 -1.41 -18.51 -24.54
N SER A 34 -1.68 -19.77 -24.22
CA SER A 34 -1.01 -20.66 -23.28
C SER A 34 0.51 -20.73 -23.48
N ILE A 35 1.29 -20.57 -22.41
CA ILE A 35 2.46 -21.41 -22.14
C ILE A 35 2.87 -21.34 -20.65
N ARG A 36 2.75 -22.51 -19.99
CA ARG A 36 3.41 -22.97 -18.76
C ARG A 36 3.22 -22.14 -17.49
N GLY A 37 2.50 -22.76 -16.55
CA GLY A 37 2.39 -22.31 -15.17
C GLY A 37 3.75 -22.02 -14.55
N SER A 38 4.02 -20.75 -14.34
CA SER A 38 4.63 -20.30 -13.10
C SER A 38 3.47 -20.01 -12.18
N SER A 39 3.20 -20.93 -11.26
CA SER A 39 2.60 -20.55 -9.99
C SER A 39 3.51 -19.48 -9.41
N PHE A 40 3.24 -18.22 -9.73
CA PHE A 40 3.62 -17.11 -8.88
C PHE A 40 2.84 -17.36 -7.60
N SER A 41 3.40 -18.23 -6.75
CA SER A 41 3.24 -18.06 -5.32
C SER A 41 3.42 -16.56 -5.14
N ARG A 42 2.34 -15.88 -4.76
CA ARG A 42 2.44 -14.58 -4.12
C ARG A 42 3.26 -14.89 -2.88
N ILE A 43 4.58 -14.90 -3.04
CA ILE A 43 5.52 -14.80 -1.96
C ILE A 43 5.07 -13.51 -1.33
N ALA A 44 4.41 -13.60 -0.18
CA ALA A 44 4.05 -12.44 0.60
C ALA A 44 5.40 -11.79 0.94
N GLN A 45 5.83 -10.86 0.10
CA GLN A 45 7.04 -10.09 0.32
C GLN A 45 6.72 -9.22 1.52
N SER A 46 7.21 -9.64 2.69
CA SER A 46 7.12 -8.83 3.90
C SER A 46 8.18 -7.74 3.80
N TRP A 47 7.83 -6.63 3.16
CA TRP A 47 8.66 -5.44 3.18
C TRP A 47 8.60 -4.81 4.58
N SER A 48 9.70 -4.18 4.98
CA SER A 48 9.83 -3.47 6.26
C SER A 48 10.32 -2.06 5.97
N CYS A 49 10.04 -1.09 6.83
CA CYS A 49 10.50 0.29 6.66
C CYS A 49 12.01 0.46 6.90
N ASP A 50 12.82 -0.32 6.19
CA ASP A 50 14.26 -0.18 6.10
C ASP A 50 14.62 1.21 5.59
N ARG A 51 15.80 1.72 5.98
CA ARG A 51 16.26 3.06 5.54
C ARG A 51 16.67 3.06 4.06
N ARG A 52 15.72 2.86 3.14
CA ARG A 52 15.91 2.97 1.69
C ARG A 52 15.47 4.37 1.23
N LEU A 53 16.26 5.38 1.57
CA LEU A 53 15.90 6.79 1.30
C LEU A 53 16.12 7.22 -0.16
N THR A 54 16.57 6.30 -1.03
CA THR A 54 16.88 6.58 -2.43
C THR A 54 16.38 5.46 -3.34
N CYS A 55 15.96 5.83 -4.54
CA CYS A 55 15.41 4.90 -5.53
C CYS A 55 16.39 3.81 -5.97
N TRP A 56 17.69 4.11 -6.01
CA TRP A 56 18.74 3.12 -6.32
C TRP A 56 18.82 1.95 -5.33
N GLN A 57 18.29 2.15 -4.12
CA GLN A 57 18.26 1.12 -3.10
C GLN A 57 16.98 0.27 -3.15
N ILE A 58 16.03 0.62 -4.03
CA ILE A 58 14.75 -0.05 -4.20
C ILE A 58 14.80 -0.83 -5.51
N SER A 59 14.31 -2.06 -5.49
CA SER A 59 14.52 -2.98 -6.61
C SER A 59 13.32 -3.05 -7.54
N SER A 60 12.17 -2.55 -7.10
CA SER A 60 10.89 -2.70 -7.82
C SER A 60 9.91 -1.57 -7.50
N CYS A 61 9.05 -1.26 -8.47
CA CYS A 61 8.00 -0.26 -8.29
C CYS A 61 7.00 -0.64 -7.20
N ASP A 62 6.63 -1.92 -7.08
CA ASP A 62 5.71 -2.39 -6.04
C ASP A 62 6.29 -2.19 -4.63
N GLU A 63 7.59 -2.44 -4.46
CA GLU A 63 8.30 -2.17 -3.21
C GLU A 63 8.35 -0.66 -2.92
N ALA A 64 8.62 0.18 -3.93
CA ALA A 64 8.63 1.63 -3.79
C ALA A 64 7.26 2.17 -3.36
N ARG A 65 6.18 1.70 -4.00
CA ARG A 65 4.80 2.03 -3.64
C ARG A 65 4.48 1.61 -2.22
N TRP A 66 4.89 0.40 -1.84
CA TRP A 66 4.69 -0.05 -0.47
C TRP A 66 5.38 0.86 0.53
N TYR A 67 6.61 1.31 0.28
CA TYR A 67 7.28 2.28 1.15
C TYR A 67 6.56 3.64 1.22
N LEU A 68 6.02 4.13 0.10
CA LEU A 68 5.23 5.36 0.08
C LEU A 68 3.99 5.26 0.98
N ASP A 69 3.27 4.14 0.92
CA ASP A 69 2.03 3.94 1.67
C ASP A 69 2.24 3.52 3.13
N ASN A 70 3.33 2.81 3.44
CA ASN A 70 3.51 2.15 4.74
C ASN A 70 4.59 2.81 5.62
N CYS A 71 5.46 3.66 5.07
CA CYS A 71 6.59 4.22 5.79
C CYS A 71 6.55 5.74 5.88
N SER A 72 6.83 6.29 7.06
CA SER A 72 6.81 7.75 7.32
C SER A 72 7.81 8.54 6.47
N TRP A 73 8.86 7.89 5.96
CA TRP A 73 9.87 8.50 5.09
C TRP A 73 9.57 8.28 3.60
N GLY A 74 8.56 7.47 3.24
CA GLY A 74 8.25 7.07 1.87
C GLY A 74 7.96 8.24 0.94
N GLY A 75 7.39 9.34 1.45
CA GLY A 75 7.18 10.57 0.68
C GLY A 75 8.46 11.23 0.16
N LYS A 76 9.66 10.84 0.63
CA LYS A 76 10.93 11.29 0.02
C LYS A 76 11.21 10.65 -1.33
N LEU A 77 10.57 9.52 -1.65
CA LEU A 77 10.72 8.80 -2.91
C LEU A 77 9.88 9.41 -4.03
N ASP A 78 8.81 10.12 -3.67
CA ASP A 78 7.89 10.82 -4.55
C ASP A 78 8.18 12.32 -4.48
N ARG A 79 8.97 12.82 -5.44
CA ARG A 79 9.52 14.20 -5.37
C ARG A 79 8.49 15.26 -5.76
N ASP A 80 7.58 14.92 -6.65
CA ASP A 80 6.53 15.77 -7.19
C ASP A 80 5.16 15.51 -6.56
N SER A 81 5.05 14.51 -5.68
CA SER A 81 3.86 14.20 -4.89
C SER A 81 2.66 13.76 -5.73
N ASP A 82 2.92 13.06 -6.84
CA ASP A 82 1.89 12.56 -7.76
C ASP A 82 1.39 11.15 -7.38
N GLY A 83 1.99 10.54 -6.34
CA GLY A 83 1.70 9.18 -5.88
C GLY A 83 2.50 8.09 -6.60
N ILE A 84 3.52 8.45 -7.37
CA ILE A 84 4.42 7.54 -8.07
C ILE A 84 5.83 7.68 -7.47
N PRO A 85 6.20 6.82 -6.50
CA PRO A 85 7.53 6.86 -5.92
C PRO A 85 8.53 6.30 -6.94
N CYS A 86 9.67 6.98 -7.08
CA CYS A 86 10.74 6.53 -7.96
C CYS A 86 10.29 6.28 -9.41
N GLU A 87 9.80 7.31 -10.10
CA GLU A 87 9.29 7.24 -11.49
C GLU A 87 10.20 6.48 -12.47
N SER A 88 11.52 6.54 -12.29
CA SER A 88 12.48 5.80 -13.12
C SER A 88 12.36 4.27 -13.02
N LEU A 89 11.69 3.76 -11.99
CA LEU A 89 11.46 2.33 -11.71
C LEU A 89 10.04 1.86 -12.08
N CYS A 90 9.07 2.75 -12.38
CA CYS A 90 7.62 2.46 -12.31
C CYS A 90 6.82 2.38 -13.64
#